data_AF-A0A8D0GGD1-F1
#
_entry.id   AF-A0A8D0GGD1-F1
#
_cell.length_a   1.000
_cell.length_b   1.000
_cell.length_c   1.000
_cell.angle_alpha   90.00
_cell.angle_beta   90.00
_cell.angle_gamma   90.00
#
_symmetry.space_group_name_H-M   'P 1'
#
loop_
_entity.id
_entity.type
_entity.pdbx_description
1 polymer ?
#
loop_
_entity_poly.entity_id
_entity_poly.type
_entity_poly.pdbx_seq_one_letter_code
_entity_poly.pdbx_strand_id
1 'polypeptide(L)'
;MHCNNISILLLSVDFSDSGQYFCKVKNPKEMNAQHNATLILNVVHELVKVDNTLTIIIVSAVGGFFGFLILVLLIKKCVLFIIKKTQEKKKECLVSSSGNDNTENGLAGSKAEQKSAPKA
;
A
#
# COMPACT_ATOMS: atom_id res chain seq x y z
N MET A 1 31.49 12.46 27.18
CA MET A 1 30.72 11.37 27.81
C MET A 1 31.50 10.08 27.59
N HIS A 2 31.97 9.43 28.65
CA HIS A 2 32.89 8.28 28.55
C HIS A 2 32.12 7.03 29.00
N CYS A 3 31.74 6.16 28.06
CA CYS A 3 31.11 4.88 28.38
C CYS A 3 32.20 3.84 28.65
N ASN A 4 32.24 3.31 29.87
CA ASN A 4 33.04 2.13 30.18
C ASN A 4 32.23 0.89 29.74
N ASN A 5 32.68 0.22 28.68
CA ASN A 5 32.07 -1.03 28.24
C ASN A 5 32.61 -2.20 29.07
N ILE A 6 31.73 -3.01 29.63
CA ILE A 6 32.07 -4.23 30.36
C ILE A 6 31.46 -5.40 29.58
N SER A 7 32.30 -6.34 29.16
CA SER A 7 31.90 -7.59 28.51
C SER A 7 32.39 -8.79 29.32
N ILE A 8 31.60 -9.87 29.31
CA ILE A 8 31.89 -11.13 29.99
C ILE A 8 31.75 -12.25 28.96
N LEU A 9 32.71 -13.18 28.95
CA LEU A 9 32.66 -14.37 28.12
C LEU A 9 32.37 -15.59 29.00
N LEU A 10 31.36 -16.37 28.62
CA LEU A 10 31.04 -17.65 29.25
C LEU A 10 31.56 -18.77 28.35
N LEU A 11 32.45 -19.62 28.88
CA LEU A 11 33.04 -20.75 28.16
C LEU A 11 32.31 -22.03 28.55
N SER A 12 32.13 -22.93 27.57
CA SER A 12 31.52 -24.25 27.80
C SER A 12 30.10 -24.18 28.38
N VAL A 13 29.24 -23.38 27.75
CA VAL A 13 27.85 -23.13 28.17
C VAL A 13 27.01 -24.42 28.18
N ASP A 14 26.23 -24.63 29.24
CA ASP A 14 25.25 -25.69 29.38
C ASP A 14 23.80 -25.14 29.44
N PHE A 15 22.80 -25.99 29.20
CA PHE A 15 21.39 -25.60 29.34
C PHE A 15 21.05 -25.08 30.75
N SER A 16 21.75 -25.56 31.78
CA SER A 16 21.60 -25.11 33.16
C SER A 16 22.02 -23.66 33.39
N ASP A 17 22.82 -23.07 32.49
CA ASP A 17 23.23 -21.66 32.57
C ASP A 17 22.12 -20.70 32.13
N SER A 18 21.01 -21.20 31.59
CA SER A 18 19.90 -20.34 31.19
C SER A 18 19.25 -19.67 32.40
N GLY A 19 19.05 -18.35 32.32
CA GLY A 19 18.50 -17.60 33.44
C GLY A 19 18.67 -16.09 33.33
N GLN A 20 18.37 -15.42 34.44
CA GLN A 20 18.45 -13.97 34.55
C GLN A 20 19.77 -13.54 35.19
N TYR A 21 20.55 -12.74 34.45
CA TYR A 21 21.84 -12.21 34.87
C TYR A 21 21.70 -10.74 35.26
N PHE A 22 22.33 -10.36 36.35
CA PHE A 22 22.30 -9.00 36.88
C PHE A 22 23.69 -8.38 36.82
N CYS A 23 23.84 -7.32 36.05
CA CYS A 23 25.02 -6.46 36.07
C CYS A 23 24.77 -5.33 37.09
N LYS A 24 25.63 -5.24 38.10
CA LYS A 24 25.61 -4.17 39.11
C LYS A 24 26.94 -3.43 39.07
N VAL A 25 26.91 -2.17 38.66
CA VAL A 25 28.10 -1.34 38.50
C VAL A 25 28.02 -0.17 39.46
N LYS A 26 29.12 0.09 40.18
CA LYS A 26 29.26 1.25 41.06
C LYS A 26 30.31 2.18 40.47
N ASN A 27 29.93 3.41 40.15
CA ASN A 27 30.85 4.39 39.57
C ASN A 27 31.39 5.35 40.65
N PRO A 28 32.64 5.18 41.14
CA PRO A 28 33.21 6.08 42.13
C PRO A 28 33.41 7.51 41.60
N LYS A 29 33.53 7.70 40.27
CA LYS A 29 33.68 9.03 39.65
C LYS A 29 32.37 9.84 39.63
N GLU A 30 31.23 9.18 39.85
CA GLU A 30 29.90 9.80 39.91
C GLU A 30 29.30 9.61 41.31
N MET A 31 30.05 9.97 42.35
CA MET A 31 29.58 9.90 43.74
C MET A 31 29.03 8.51 44.12
N ASN A 32 29.68 7.44 43.66
CA ASN A 32 29.26 6.07 43.90
C ASN A 32 27.86 5.71 43.34
N ALA A 33 27.41 6.40 42.29
CA ALA A 33 26.19 6.06 41.58
C ALA A 33 26.16 4.58 41.18
N GLN A 34 25.00 3.96 41.39
CA GLN A 34 24.77 2.55 41.06
C GLN A 34 23.94 2.43 39.79
N HIS A 35 24.43 1.64 38.85
CA HIS A 35 23.74 1.29 37.62
C HIS A 35 23.50 -0.21 37.58
N ASN A 36 22.25 -0.58 37.29
CA ASN A 36 21.83 -1.96 37.21
C ASN A 36 21.32 -2.25 35.79
N ALA A 37 21.73 -3.38 35.25
CA ALA A 37 21.19 -3.91 34.00
C ALA A 37 20.87 -5.39 34.18
N THR A 38 19.78 -5.82 33.57
CA THR A 38 19.30 -7.21 33.65
C THR A 38 19.29 -7.80 32.25
N LEU A 39 19.87 -8.99 32.11
CA LEU A 39 19.95 -9.74 30.87
C LEU A 39 19.31 -11.11 31.07
N ILE A 40 18.69 -11.65 30.03
CA ILE A 40 18.16 -13.01 30.04
C ILE A 40 19.02 -13.84 29.08
N LEU A 41 19.67 -14.86 29.60
CA LEU A 41 20.43 -15.82 28.82
C LEU A 41 19.54 -17.02 28.53
N ASN A 42 19.19 -17.21 27.26
CA ASN A 42 18.52 -18.41 26.78
C ASN A 42 19.53 -19.30 26.06
N VAL A 43 19.75 -20.50 26.58
CA VAL A 43 20.61 -21.51 25.97
C VAL A 43 19.72 -22.43 25.15
N VAL A 44 19.94 -22.47 23.83
CA VAL A 44 19.15 -23.25 22.87
C VAL A 44 20.07 -24.20 22.11
N HIS A 45 19.53 -25.34 21.67
CA HIS A 45 20.29 -26.33 20.90
C HIS A 45 20.77 -25.78 19.55
N GLU A 46 19.92 -24.98 18.89
CA GLU A 46 20.23 -24.33 17.62
C GLU A 46 19.73 -22.88 17.61
N LEU A 47 20.57 -21.97 17.12
CA LEU A 47 20.20 -20.59 16.87
C LEU A 47 19.46 -20.51 15.54
N VAL A 48 18.18 -20.92 15.55
CA VAL A 48 17.33 -20.81 14.37
C VAL A 48 16.93 -19.35 14.21
N LYS A 49 17.17 -18.80 13.01
CA LYS A 49 16.66 -17.47 12.66
C LYS A 49 15.14 -17.53 12.69
N VAL A 50 14.50 -16.59 13.37
CA VAL A 50 13.04 -16.54 13.41
C VAL A 50 12.51 -16.31 11.98
N ASP A 51 11.90 -17.33 11.40
CA ASP A 51 11.33 -17.30 10.07
C ASP A 51 9.99 -16.57 10.08
N ASN A 52 10.04 -15.24 9.88
CA ASN A 52 8.86 -14.38 9.79
C ASN A 52 8.19 -14.42 8.40
N THR A 53 8.65 -15.31 7.51
CA THR A 53 8.18 -15.44 6.13
C THR A 53 6.67 -15.69 6.07
N LEU A 54 6.16 -16.60 6.89
CA LEU A 54 4.73 -16.92 6.94
C LEU A 54 3.90 -15.70 7.39
N THR A 55 4.38 -15.01 8.43
CA THR A 55 3.75 -13.78 8.94
C THR A 55 3.67 -12.71 7.85
N ILE A 56 4.76 -12.50 7.10
CA ILE A 56 4.80 -11.53 6.00
C ILE A 56 3.81 -11.91 4.90
N ILE A 57 3.75 -13.18 4.51
CA ILE A 57 2.82 -13.67 3.48
C ILE A 57 1.38 -13.37 3.90
N ILE A 58 1.00 -13.73 5.13
CA ILE A 58 -0.37 -13.52 5.64
C ILE A 58 -0.73 -12.03 5.65
N VAL A 59 0.15 -11.18 6.19
CA VAL A 59 -0.08 -9.73 6.25
C VAL A 59 -0.21 -9.14 4.84
N SER A 60 0.64 -9.57 3.92
CA SER A 60 0.61 -9.09 2.52
C SER A 60 -0.66 -9.52 1.79
N ALA A 61 -1.15 -10.75 2.01
CA ALA A 61 -2.35 -11.27 1.37
C ALA A 61 -3.60 -10.52 1.85
N VAL A 62 -3.74 -10.34 3.17
CA VAL A 62 -4.86 -9.61 3.78
C VAL A 62 -4.81 -8.13 3.35
N GLY A 63 -3.67 -7.47 3.51
CA GLY A 63 -3.50 -6.06 3.12
C GLY A 63 -3.66 -5.83 1.63
N GLY A 64 -3.13 -6.74 0.80
CA GLY A 64 -3.24 -6.70 -0.65
C GLY A 64 -4.69 -6.86 -1.13
N PHE A 65 -5.45 -7.78 -0.53
CA PHE A 65 -6.86 -7.96 -0.88
C PHE A 65 -7.69 -6.69 -0.61
N PHE A 66 -7.57 -6.12 0.59
CA PHE A 66 -8.27 -4.88 0.94
C PHE A 66 -7.79 -3.68 0.11
N GLY A 67 -6.48 -3.55 -0.09
CA GLY A 67 -5.90 -2.49 -0.93
C GLY A 67 -6.38 -2.60 -2.39
N PHE A 68 -6.43 -3.80 -2.93
CA PHE A 68 -6.92 -4.05 -4.29
C PHE A 68 -8.40 -3.71 -4.43
N LEU A 69 -9.24 -4.11 -3.47
CA LEU A 69 -10.67 -3.74 -3.47
C LEU A 69 -10.86 -2.22 -3.47
N ILE A 70 -10.13 -1.50 -2.62
CA ILE A 70 -10.20 -0.03 -2.56
C ILE A 70 -9.73 0.58 -3.89
N LEU A 71 -8.62 0.09 -4.45
CA LEU A 71 -8.08 0.56 -5.72
C LEU A 71 -9.10 0.40 -6.86
N VAL A 72 -9.77 -0.76 -6.95
CA VAL A 72 -10.82 -1.00 -7.96
C VAL A 72 -11.99 -0.02 -7.79
N LEU A 73 -12.40 0.27 -6.56
CA LEU A 73 -13.46 1.24 -6.29
C LEU A 73 -13.06 2.65 -6.71
N LEU A 74 -11.82 3.07 -6.45
CA LEU A 74 -11.29 4.36 -6.90
C LEU A 74 -11.24 4.46 -8.42
N ILE A 75 -10.74 3.43 -9.11
CA ILE A 75 -10.71 3.39 -10.58
C ILE A 75 -12.12 3.53 -11.15
N LYS A 76 -13.10 2.77 -10.62
CA LYS A 76 -14.50 2.86 -11.06
C LYS A 76 -15.07 4.27 -10.90
N LYS A 77 -14.79 4.93 -9.77
CA LYS A 77 -15.22 6.31 -9.52
C LYS A 77 -14.55 7.30 -10.45
N CYS A 78 -13.24 7.15 -10.71
CA CYS A 78 -12.51 7.97 -11.66
C CYS A 78 -13.07 7.83 -13.09
N VAL A 79 -13.30 6.61 -13.56
CA VAL A 79 -13.87 6.37 -14.89
C VAL A 79 -15.26 7.00 -15.02
N LEU A 80 -16.14 6.78 -14.03
CA LEU A 80 -17.47 7.39 -14.02
C LEU A 80 -17.40 8.92 -14.01
N PHE A 81 -16.46 9.50 -13.28
CA PHE A 81 -16.23 10.94 -13.23
C PHE A 81 -15.81 11.48 -14.61
N ILE A 82 -14.87 10.82 -15.29
CA ILE A 82 -14.42 11.22 -16.64
C ILE A 82 -15.56 11.13 -17.65
N ILE A 83 -16.34 10.04 -17.66
CA ILE A 83 -17.49 9.88 -18.57
C ILE A 83 -18.51 10.99 -18.33
N LYS A 84 -18.85 11.28 -17.06
CA LYS A 84 -19.78 12.36 -16.70
C LYS A 84 -19.27 13.71 -17.21
N LYS A 85 -17.98 14.02 -17.01
CA LYS A 85 -17.38 15.27 -17.52
C LYS A 85 -17.43 15.37 -19.05
N THR A 86 -17.20 14.27 -19.76
CA THR A 86 -17.27 14.23 -21.23
C THR A 86 -18.70 14.42 -21.75
N GLN A 87 -19.70 13.87 -21.06
CA GLN A 87 -21.12 14.08 -21.41
C GLN A 87 -21.56 15.54 -21.19
N GLU A 88 -21.15 16.17 -20.09
CA GLU A 88 -21.43 17.60 -19.85
C GLU A 88 -20.84 18.46 -20.98
N LYS A 89 -19.57 18.26 -21.34
CA LYS A 89 -18.93 18.96 -22.47
C LYS A 89 -19.66 18.71 -23.80
N LYS A 90 -20.14 17.48 -24.05
CA LYS A 90 -20.88 17.15 -25.27
C LYS A 90 -22.24 17.87 -25.33
N LYS A 91 -22.93 18.02 -24.19
CA LYS A 91 -24.23 18.73 -24.11
C LYS A 91 -24.07 20.22 -24.37
N GLU A 92 -23.01 20.85 -23.87
CA GLU A 92 -22.71 22.26 -24.13
C GLU A 92 -22.45 22.53 -25.62
N CYS A 93 -21.70 21.65 -26.31
CA CYS A 93 -21.46 21.79 -27.75
C CYS A 93 -22.73 21.60 -28.61
N LEU A 94 -23.71 20.80 -28.16
CA LEU A 94 -24.96 20.59 -28.90
C LEU A 94 -25.95 21.75 -28.72
N VAL A 95 -25.91 22.47 -27.59
CA VAL A 95 -26.80 23.62 -27.32
C VAL A 95 -26.36 24.91 -28.02
N SER A 96 -25.08 25.07 -28.37
CA SER A 96 -24.60 26.21 -29.17
C SER A 96 -24.83 26.07 -30.68
N SER A 97 -25.34 24.93 -31.18
CA SER A 97 -25.51 24.70 -32.62
C SER A 97 -26.93 24.93 -33.15
N SER A 98 -27.87 25.45 -32.34
CA SER A 98 -29.23 25.77 -32.79
C SER A 98 -29.48 27.27 -33.03
N GLY A 99 -28.43 28.04 -33.34
CA GLY A 99 -28.54 29.42 -33.81
C GLY A 99 -28.62 29.49 -35.33
N ASN A 100 -29.83 29.34 -35.86
CA ASN A 100 -30.39 29.81 -37.13
C ASN A 100 -29.44 30.33 -38.25
N ASP A 101 -29.47 29.69 -39.43
CA ASP A 101 -29.22 30.36 -40.72
C ASP A 101 -30.17 29.84 -41.81
N ASN A 102 -31.12 30.70 -42.15
CA ASN A 102 -32.07 30.61 -43.24
C ASN A 102 -31.48 31.31 -44.48
N THR A 103 -31.06 30.54 -45.50
CA THR A 103 -30.63 31.13 -46.78
C THR A 103 -30.93 30.18 -47.96
N GLU A 104 -32.00 30.56 -48.68
CA GLU A 104 -32.34 30.42 -50.10
C GLU A 104 -31.93 29.20 -50.99
N ASN A 105 -32.97 28.54 -51.50
CA ASN A 105 -33.27 28.15 -52.89
C ASN A 105 -32.14 27.72 -53.88
N GLY A 106 -32.27 26.52 -54.45
CA GLY A 106 -31.47 26.06 -55.60
C GLY A 106 -31.82 24.65 -56.10
N LEU A 107 -32.67 24.60 -57.12
CA LEU A 107 -33.12 23.44 -57.91
C LEU A 107 -31.99 22.67 -58.62
N ALA A 108 -32.00 21.33 -58.58
CA ALA A 108 -31.86 20.41 -59.73
C ALA A 108 -31.73 18.96 -59.25
N GLY A 109 -32.67 18.10 -59.65
CA GLY A 109 -32.74 16.71 -59.22
C GLY A 109 -31.76 15.75 -59.90
N SER A 110 -31.70 14.52 -59.39
CA SER A 110 -31.85 13.33 -60.23
C SER A 110 -32.12 12.09 -59.36
N LYS A 111 -32.95 11.23 -59.94
CA LYS A 111 -33.52 9.97 -59.46
C LYS A 111 -32.46 8.96 -58.99
N ALA A 112 -32.80 8.13 -58.00
CA ALA A 112 -33.08 6.71 -58.24
C ALA A 112 -33.66 6.03 -57.00
N GLU A 113 -34.77 5.35 -57.24
CA GLU A 113 -35.63 4.62 -56.34
C GLU A 113 -35.14 3.18 -56.15
N GLN A 114 -35.54 2.57 -55.02
CA GLN A 114 -35.72 1.15 -54.73
C GLN A 114 -34.49 0.20 -54.68
N LYS A 115 -34.29 -0.43 -53.51
CA LYS A 115 -34.85 -1.79 -53.29
C LYS A 115 -34.95 -2.13 -51.79
N SER A 116 -36.14 -2.58 -51.42
CA SER A 116 -36.56 -3.33 -50.23
C SER A 116 -35.68 -4.59 -49.99
N ALA A 117 -35.66 -5.32 -48.87
CA ALA A 117 -36.58 -5.51 -47.74
C ALA A 117 -35.82 -6.26 -46.60
N PRO A 118 -36.47 -6.55 -45.44
CA PRO A 118 -35.84 -6.92 -44.16
C PRO A 118 -35.96 -8.43 -43.77
N LYS A 119 -35.46 -8.72 -42.56
CA LYS A 119 -35.73 -9.83 -41.60
C LYS A 119 -34.88 -11.11 -41.68
N ALA A 120 -34.29 -11.48 -40.54
CA ALA A 120 -34.82 -12.49 -39.61
C ALA A 120 -34.30 -12.21 -38.19
#